data_AF-A0A936K4C7-F1
#
_entry.id   AF-A0A936K4C7-F1
#
_cell.length_a   1.000
_cell.length_b   1.000
_cell.length_c   1.000
_cell.angle_alpha   90.00
_cell.angle_beta   90.00
_cell.angle_gamma   90.00
#
_symmetry.space_group_name_H-M   'P 1'
#
loop_
_entity.id
_entity.type
_entity.pdbx_description
1 polymer ?
#
loop_
_entity_poly.entity_id
_entity_poly.type
_entity_poly.pdbx_seq_one_letter_code
_entity_poly.pdbx_strand_id
1 'polypeptide(L)' 'MNIRPLTPGLRAIPVRWRPQFPPIFPDGLPTPADIELARELYLLLDDESRRWYGRCRSFAGLG' A
#
# COMPACT_ATOMS: atom_id res chain seq x y z
N MET A 1 9.93 -0.43 6.13
CA MET A 1 8.92 -0.58 5.05
C MET A 1 7.58 -1.02 5.61
N ASN A 2 6.46 -0.45 5.15
CA ASN A 2 5.12 -0.68 5.71
C ASN A 2 4.05 -0.96 4.64
N ILE A 3 4.00 -2.21 4.17
CA ILE A 3 2.98 -2.70 3.22
C ILE A 3 2.28 -3.86 3.88
N ARG A 4 0.98 -3.73 4.11
CA ARG A 4 0.19 -4.70 4.87
C ARG A 4 -1.22 -4.79 4.28
N PRO A 5 -1.88 -5.94 4.39
CA PRO A 5 -3.29 -6.05 4.04
C PRO A 5 -4.14 -5.09 4.87
N LEU A 6 -5.25 -4.67 4.27
CA LEU A 6 -6.24 -3.86 4.95
C LEU A 6 -6.83 -4.64 6.13
N THR A 7 -6.77 -4.05 7.32
CA THR A 7 -7.28 -4.70 8.53
C THR A 7 -8.81 -4.75 8.52
N PRO A 8 -9.44 -5.74 9.19
CA PRO A 8 -10.90 -5.86 9.22
C PRO A 8 -11.62 -4.58 9.68
N GLY A 9 -11.06 -3.86 10.65
CA GLY A 9 -11.61 -2.59 11.13
C GLY A 9 -11.61 -1.49 10.04
N LEU A 10 -10.56 -1.40 9.24
CA LEU A 10 -10.50 -0.45 8.12
C LEU A 10 -11.39 -0.89 6.95
N ARG A 11 -11.60 -2.21 6.76
CA ARG A 11 -12.50 -2.75 5.73
C ARG A 11 -13.95 -2.33 5.98
N ALA A 12 -14.36 -2.29 7.25
CA ALA A 12 -15.68 -1.83 7.66
C ALA A 12 -15.95 -0.34 7.37
N ILE A 13 -14.90 0.48 7.23
CA ILE A 13 -15.04 1.90 6.88
C ILE A 13 -15.28 2.03 5.37
N PRO A 14 -16.34 2.71 4.91
CA PRO A 14 -16.58 2.94 3.49
C PRO A 14 -15.36 3.62 2.84
N VAL A 15 -15.00 3.21 1.62
CA VAL A 15 -13.75 3.63 0.93
C VAL A 15 -13.54 5.14 0.95
N ARG A 16 -14.60 5.94 0.78
CA ARG A 16 -14.54 7.42 0.79
C ARG A 16 -14.16 8.04 2.13
N TRP A 17 -14.36 7.33 3.24
CA TRP A 17 -14.08 7.76 4.61
C TRP A 17 -12.87 7.03 5.22
N ARG A 18 -12.30 6.05 4.49
CA ARG A 18 -11.18 5.27 4.97
C ARG A 18 -9.95 6.18 5.09
N PRO A 19 -9.19 6.12 6.20
CA PRO A 19 -7.92 6.84 6.33
C PRO A 19 -6.98 6.51 5.17
N GLN A 20 -6.08 7.43 4.85
CA GLN A 20 -5.00 7.16 3.91
C GLN A 20 -4.05 6.09 4.48
N PHE A 21 -3.40 5.33 3.60
CA PHE A 21 -2.41 4.34 4.00
C PHE A 21 -1.23 5.02 4.71
N PRO A 22 -0.59 4.35 5.68
CA PRO A 22 0.58 4.89 6.36
C PRO A 22 1.77 5.03 5.40
N PRO A 23 2.77 5.89 5.70
CA PRO A 23 3.98 5.99 4.89
C PRO A 23 4.64 4.62 4.69
N ILE A 24 4.92 4.27 3.44
CA ILE A 24 5.55 2.98 3.09
C ILE A 24 7.01 2.95 3.58
N PHE A 25 7.72 4.07 3.46
CA PHE A 25 9.12 4.21 3.84
C PHE A 25 9.23 5.28 4.95
N PRO A 26 8.91 4.92 6.22
CA PRO A 26 8.95 5.87 7.32
C PRO A 26 10.38 6.31 7.68
N ASP A 27 11.38 5.48 7.37
CA ASP A 27 12.77 5.69 7.76
C ASP A 27 13.58 6.56 6.76
N GLY A 28 12.91 7.09 5.71
CA GLY A 28 13.53 8.01 4.75
C GLY A 28 13.46 7.54 3.29
N LEU A 29 14.47 7.94 2.50
CA LEU A 29 14.55 7.65 1.07
C LEU A 29 14.80 6.15 0.83
N PRO A 30 13.89 5.43 0.15
CA PRO A 30 14.08 4.02 -0.16
C PRO A 30 15.16 3.82 -1.22
N THR A 31 15.87 2.69 -1.13
CA THR A 31 16.74 2.23 -2.22
C THR A 31 15.90 1.65 -3.37
N PRO A 32 16.48 1.48 -4.57
CA PRO A 32 15.80 0.77 -5.66
C PRO A 32 15.33 -0.64 -5.27
N ALA A 33 16.14 -1.37 -4.48
CA ALA A 33 15.78 -2.71 -4.00
C ALA A 33 14.57 -2.67 -3.05
N ASP A 34 14.47 -1.65 -2.20
CA ASP A 34 13.30 -1.47 -1.33
C ASP A 34 12.02 -1.20 -2.13
N ILE A 35 12.14 -0.47 -3.23
CA ILE A 35 11.01 -0.19 -4.13
C ILE A 35 10.56 -1.47 -4.84
N GLU A 36 11.47 -2.29 -5.35
CA GLU A 36 11.11 -3.57 -5.98
C GLU A 36 10.45 -4.52 -4.98
N LEU A 37 11.03 -4.68 -3.78
CA LEU A 37 10.43 -5.50 -2.73
C LEU A 37 9.05 -4.97 -2.33
N ALA A 38 8.88 -3.65 -2.27
CA ALA A 38 7.59 -3.04 -2.01
C ALA A 38 6.55 -3.38 -3.10
N ARG A 39 6.97 -3.39 -4.37
CA ARG A 39 6.10 -3.74 -5.50
C ARG A 39 5.70 -5.22 -5.46
N GLU A 40 6.62 -6.12 -5.14
CA GLU A 40 6.33 -7.54 -4.95
C GLU A 40 5.31 -7.76 -3.82
N LEU A 41 5.52 -7.13 -2.66
CA LEU A 41 4.59 -7.23 -1.53
C LEU A 41 3.20 -6.67 -1.88
N TYR A 42 3.14 -5.55 -2.62
CA TYR A 42 1.87 -4.98 -3.09
C TYR A 42 1.12 -5.95 -4.00
N LEU A 43 1.80 -6.67 -4.89
CA LEU A 43 1.18 -7.64 -5.80
C LEU A 43 0.60 -8.86 -5.08
N LEU A 44 1.12 -9.20 -3.90
CA LEU A 44 0.60 -10.28 -3.05
C LEU A 44 -0.65 -9.87 -2.25
N LEU A 45 -1.01 -8.59 -2.22
CA LEU A 45 -2.21 -8.13 -1.53
C LEU A 45 -3.48 -8.47 -2.31
N ASP A 46 -4.57 -8.68 -1.58
CA ASP A 46 -5.90 -8.79 -2.18
C ASP A 46 -6.33 -7.47 -2.86
N ASP A 47 -7.30 -7.55 -3.77
CA ASP A 47 -7.78 -6.40 -4.57
C ASP A 47 -8.21 -5.20 -3.73
N GLU A 48 -8.88 -5.42 -2.59
CA GLU A 48 -9.34 -4.32 -1.75
C GLU A 48 -8.15 -3.61 -1.08
N SER A 49 -7.20 -4.40 -0.59
CA SER A 49 -5.94 -3.90 -0.04
C SER A 49 -5.14 -3.12 -1.09
N ARG A 50 -5.02 -3.65 -2.32
CA ARG A 50 -4.33 -2.97 -3.43
C ARG A 50 -5.00 -1.64 -3.79
N ARG A 51 -6.34 -1.61 -3.89
CA ARG A 51 -7.11 -0.39 -4.16
C ARG A 51 -6.88 0.70 -3.10
N TRP A 52 -6.68 0.33 -1.84
CA TRP A 52 -6.37 1.29 -0.78
C TRP A 52 -5.02 1.97 -1.00
N TYR A 53 -4.01 1.22 -1.44
CA TYR A 53 -2.71 1.74 -1.82
C TYR A 53 -2.67 2.37 -3.23
N GLY A 54 -3.72 2.23 -4.05
CA GLY A 54 -3.70 2.54 -5.49
C GLY A 54 -3.40 4.00 -5.88
N ARG A 55 -3.37 4.94 -4.92
CA ARG A 55 -2.90 6.32 -5.14
C ARG A 55 -1.41 6.52 -4.85
N CYS A 56 -0.70 5.49 -4.42
CA CYS A 56 0.71 5.57 -4.12
C CYS A 56 1.56 5.56 -5.40
N ARG A 57 2.43 6.56 -5.56
CA ARG A 57 3.32 6.68 -6.72
C ARG A 57 4.30 5.51 -6.86
N SER A 58 4.70 4.91 -5.74
CA SER A 58 5.60 3.74 -5.72
C SER A 58 5.02 2.51 -6.43
N PHE A 59 3.69 2.45 -6.58
CA PHE A 59 2.97 1.35 -7.23
C PHE A 59 2.34 1.75 -8.58
N ALA A 60 2.70 2.91 -9.13
CA ALA A 60 2.22 3.33 -10.43
C ALA A 60 2.53 2.24 -11.50
N GLY A 61 1.53 1.94 -12.34
CA GLY A 61 1.63 0.92 -13.38
C GLY A 61 1.36 -0.53 -12.93
N LEU A 62 1.06 -0.78 -11.65
CA LEU A 62 0.69 -2.10 -11.11
C LEU A 62 -0.82 -2.25 -10.87
N GLY A 63 -1.63 -1.50 -11.63
CA GLY A 63 -3.09 -1.42 -11.48
C GLY A 63 -3.82 -2.66 -11.95
#